data_AF-A0A931RMR7-F1
#
_entry.id   AF-A0A931RMR7-F1
#
_cell.length_a   1.000
_cell.length_b   1.000
_cell.length_c   1.000
_cell.angle_alpha   90.00
_cell.angle_beta   90.00
_cell.angle_gamma   90.00
#
_symmetry.space_group_name_H-M   'P 1'
#
loop_
_entity.id
_entity.type
_entity.pdbx_description
1 polymer ?
#
loop_
_entity_poly.entity_id
_entity_poly.type
_entity_poly.pdbx_seq_one_letter_code
_entity_poly.pdbx_strand_id
1 'polypeptide(L)'
;MGGIYYQLQQWDNAQNQFQIAINLKPDFANSYYNLGHALEQKGELENALTQYELVKRLVANERNSLDQINKEINDLEARIKTKSEAESESEVSLNPEETLNVNTPQSTLPPRTPQVKIPPPDVATKSSR
;
A
#
# COMPACT_ATOMS: atom_id res chain seq x y z
N MET A 1 -21.61 -7.08 10.78
CA MET A 1 -21.81 -5.69 10.31
C MET A 1 -21.09 -5.40 8.99
N GLY A 2 -19.82 -5.80 8.79
CA GLY A 2 -19.10 -5.56 7.53
C GLY A 2 -19.81 -6.03 6.24
N GLY A 3 -20.40 -7.23 6.23
CA GLY A 3 -21.15 -7.73 5.06
C GLY A 3 -22.38 -6.89 4.67
N ILE A 4 -23.02 -6.21 5.63
CA ILE A 4 -24.16 -5.33 5.35
C ILE A 4 -23.69 -4.07 4.62
N TYR A 5 -22.60 -3.46 5.08
CA TYR A 5 -22.00 -2.31 4.38
C TYR A 5 -21.49 -2.67 2.98
N TYR A 6 -20.96 -3.87 2.82
CA TYR A 6 -20.57 -4.40 1.51
C TYR A 6 -21.77 -4.50 0.55
N GLN A 7 -22.90 -5.04 1.01
CA GLN A 7 -24.14 -5.11 0.21
C GLN A 7 -24.70 -3.73 -0.15
N LEU A 8 -24.48 -2.74 0.71
CA LEU A 8 -24.85 -1.34 0.47
C LEU A 8 -23.84 -0.57 -0.38
N GLN A 9 -22.80 -1.24 -0.91
CA GLN A 9 -21.70 -0.63 -1.67
C GLN A 9 -20.95 0.47 -0.89
N GLN A 10 -21.04 0.45 0.43
CA GLN A 10 -20.35 1.39 1.31
C GLN A 10 -18.97 0.82 1.64
N TRP A 11 -18.08 0.85 0.65
CA TRP A 11 -16.77 0.19 0.71
C TRP A 11 -15.92 0.68 1.90
N ASP A 12 -15.90 1.98 2.16
CA ASP A 12 -15.13 2.55 3.29
C ASP A 12 -15.66 2.05 4.65
N ASN A 13 -16.99 1.96 4.80
CA ASN A 13 -17.59 1.43 6.02
C ASN A 13 -17.33 -0.07 6.15
N ALA A 14 -17.40 -0.82 5.05
CA ALA A 14 -17.08 -2.24 5.02
C ALA A 14 -15.62 -2.48 5.43
N GLN A 15 -14.68 -1.72 4.87
CA GLN A 15 -13.25 -1.76 5.22
C GLN A 15 -13.03 -1.51 6.71
N ASN A 16 -13.61 -0.45 7.27
CA ASN A 16 -13.51 -0.16 8.70
C ASN A 16 -14.01 -1.32 9.56
N GLN A 17 -15.13 -1.94 9.20
CA GLN A 17 -15.67 -3.08 9.94
C GLN A 17 -14.78 -4.33 9.83
N PHE A 18 -14.22 -4.61 8.65
CA PHE A 18 -13.30 -5.74 8.48
C PHE A 18 -11.98 -5.50 9.21
N GLN A 19 -11.48 -4.26 9.26
CA GLN A 19 -10.29 -3.91 10.03
C GLN A 19 -10.52 -4.11 11.53
N ILE A 20 -11.69 -3.77 12.06
CA ILE A 20 -12.07 -4.08 13.44
C ILE A 20 -12.07 -5.60 13.65
N ALA A 21 -12.64 -6.37 12.72
CA ALA A 21 -12.65 -7.82 12.82
C ALA A 21 -11.24 -8.44 12.81
N ILE A 22 -10.32 -7.88 12.01
CA ILE A 22 -8.89 -8.25 12.00
C ILE A 22 -8.25 -7.94 13.35
N ASN A 23 -8.51 -6.77 13.93
CA ASN A 23 -7.95 -6.39 15.24
C ASN A 23 -8.45 -7.29 16.37
N LEU A 24 -9.69 -7.77 16.27
CA LEU A 24 -10.27 -8.70 17.24
C LEU A 24 -9.76 -10.13 17.04
N LYS A 25 -9.56 -10.55 15.78
CA LYS A 25 -9.11 -11.89 15.44
C LYS A 25 -8.14 -11.87 14.24
N PRO A 26 -6.82 -11.70 14.50
CA PRO A 26 -5.80 -11.59 13.45
C PRO A 26 -5.55 -12.90 12.67
N ASP A 27 -5.97 -14.04 13.21
CA ASP A 27 -5.89 -15.35 12.56
C ASP A 27 -7.13 -15.64 11.70
N PHE A 28 -8.10 -14.72 11.62
CA PHE A 28 -9.34 -14.96 10.86
C PHE A 28 -9.19 -14.60 9.38
N ALA A 29 -8.76 -15.59 8.58
CA ALA A 29 -8.57 -15.45 7.14
C ALA A 29 -9.78 -14.83 6.40
N ASN A 30 -11.02 -15.15 6.80
CA ASN A 30 -12.21 -14.61 6.16
C ASN A 30 -12.34 -13.08 6.30
N SER A 31 -11.82 -12.47 7.37
CA SER A 31 -11.82 -11.00 7.50
C SER A 31 -10.91 -10.35 6.46
N TYR A 32 -9.73 -10.92 6.24
CA TYR A 32 -8.79 -10.46 5.21
C TYR A 32 -9.37 -10.67 3.81
N TYR A 33 -10.04 -11.79 3.57
CA TYR A 33 -10.70 -12.06 2.28
C TYR A 33 -11.79 -11.03 1.98
N ASN A 34 -12.66 -10.75 2.95
CA ASN A 34 -13.73 -9.77 2.79
C ASN A 34 -13.19 -8.34 2.65
N LEU A 35 -12.08 -8.01 3.33
CA LEU A 35 -11.39 -6.74 3.16
C LEU A 35 -10.81 -6.60 1.74
N GLY A 36 -10.17 -7.66 1.23
CA GLY A 36 -9.67 -7.72 -0.15
C GLY A 36 -10.78 -7.48 -1.18
N HIS A 37 -11.92 -8.15 -1.02
CA HIS A 37 -13.11 -7.93 -1.86
C HIS A 37 -13.59 -6.48 -1.81
N ALA A 38 -13.70 -5.88 -0.62
CA ALA A 38 -14.12 -4.49 -0.48
C ALA A 38 -13.14 -3.49 -1.13
N LEU A 39 -11.83 -3.76 -1.09
CA LEU A 39 -10.79 -2.95 -1.74
C LEU A 39 -10.85 -3.09 -3.26
N GLU A 40 -11.09 -4.30 -3.76
CA GLU A 40 -11.26 -4.57 -5.19
C GLU A 40 -12.47 -3.80 -5.76
N GLN A 41 -13.62 -3.84 -5.08
CA GLN A 41 -14.81 -3.09 -5.49
C GLN A 41 -14.60 -1.57 -5.46
N LYS A 42 -13.69 -1.08 -4.60
CA LYS A 42 -13.28 0.32 -4.54
C LYS A 42 -12.26 0.69 -5.63
N GLY A 43 -11.67 -0.29 -6.33
CA GLY A 43 -10.64 -0.10 -7.37
C GLY A 43 -9.21 -0.05 -6.83
N GLU A 44 -9.01 -0.30 -5.53
CA GLU A 44 -7.70 -0.34 -4.88
C GLU A 44 -7.06 -1.73 -5.04
N LEU A 45 -6.75 -2.10 -6.30
CA LEU A 45 -6.34 -3.47 -6.65
C LEU A 45 -5.04 -3.93 -5.95
N GLU A 46 -4.06 -3.05 -5.80
CA GLU A 46 -2.79 -3.36 -5.11
C GLU A 46 -3.00 -3.68 -3.62
N ASN A 47 -3.89 -2.91 -2.97
CA ASN A 47 -4.25 -3.14 -1.57
C ASN A 47 -5.04 -4.46 -1.43
N ALA A 48 -5.95 -4.74 -2.36
CA ALA A 48 -6.70 -6.00 -2.41
C ALA A 48 -5.77 -7.22 -2.56
N LEU A 49 -4.79 -7.15 -3.47
CA LEU A 49 -3.78 -8.17 -3.68
C LEU A 49 -3.04 -8.50 -2.38
N THR A 50 -2.61 -7.46 -1.66
CA THR A 50 -1.91 -7.61 -0.38
C THR A 50 -2.77 -8.36 0.65
N GLN A 51 -4.08 -8.09 0.71
CA GLN A 51 -4.98 -8.81 1.63
C GLN A 51 -5.16 -10.27 1.22
N TYR A 52 -5.31 -10.56 -0.07
CA TYR A 52 -5.44 -11.95 -0.55
C TYR A 52 -4.18 -12.78 -0.33
N GLU A 53 -2.98 -12.18 -0.45
CA GLU A 53 -1.73 -12.82 -0.08
C GLU A 53 -1.66 -13.17 1.42
N LEU A 54 -2.20 -12.32 2.29
CA LEU A 54 -2.33 -12.65 3.72
C LEU A 54 -3.30 -13.81 3.95
N VAL A 55 -4.45 -13.84 3.26
CA VAL A 55 -5.39 -14.97 3.30
C VAL A 55 -4.69 -16.26 2.92
N LYS A 56 -3.93 -16.26 1.82
CA LYS A 56 -3.17 -17.42 1.35
C LYS A 56 -2.18 -17.91 2.41
N ARG A 57 -1.46 -17.01 3.08
CA ARG A 57 -0.53 -17.37 4.17
C ARG A 57 -1.24 -17.97 5.39
N LEU A 58 -2.39 -17.40 5.77
CA LEU A 58 -3.19 -17.89 6.90
C LEU A 58 -3.82 -19.26 6.59
N VAL A 59 -4.44 -19.42 5.42
CA VAL A 59 -5.13 -20.67 5.01
C VAL A 59 -4.14 -21.77 4.60
N ALA A 60 -2.95 -21.42 4.10
CA ALA A 60 -1.91 -22.42 3.84
C ALA A 60 -1.48 -23.17 5.11
N ASN A 61 -1.62 -22.53 6.27
CA ASN A 61 -1.43 -23.18 7.56
C ASN A 61 -2.63 -24.10 7.92
N GLU A 62 -3.83 -23.78 7.44
CA GLU A 62 -5.10 -24.48 7.70
C GLU A 62 -5.50 -25.48 6.60
N ARG A 63 -4.60 -26.33 6.10
CA ARG A 63 -4.89 -27.60 5.36
C ARG A 63 -6.05 -27.60 4.30
N ASN A 64 -6.41 -26.46 3.70
CA ASN A 64 -7.60 -26.33 2.84
C ASN A 64 -7.34 -25.52 1.55
N SER A 65 -8.28 -25.69 0.60
CA SER A 65 -8.24 -25.29 -0.81
C SER A 65 -7.81 -23.84 -1.06
N LEU A 66 -6.55 -23.67 -1.47
CA LEU A 66 -5.96 -22.41 -1.93
C LEU A 66 -6.37 -22.04 -3.37
N ASP A 67 -7.13 -22.90 -4.05
CA ASP A 67 -7.46 -22.71 -5.47
C ASP A 67 -8.25 -21.43 -5.71
N GLN A 68 -9.20 -21.12 -4.83
CA GLN A 68 -9.97 -19.88 -4.94
C GLN A 68 -9.06 -18.66 -4.77
N ILE A 69 -8.24 -18.61 -3.70
CA ILE A 69 -7.42 -17.43 -3.43
C ILE A 69 -6.32 -17.22 -4.48
N ASN A 70 -5.71 -18.30 -4.96
CA ASN A 70 -4.71 -18.23 -6.03
C ASN A 70 -5.32 -17.71 -7.33
N LYS A 71 -6.58 -18.06 -7.62
CA LYS A 71 -7.31 -17.53 -8.77
C LYS A 71 -7.53 -16.02 -8.64
N GLU A 72 -8.01 -15.55 -7.49
CA GLU A 72 -8.22 -14.11 -7.25
C GLU A 72 -6.91 -13.31 -7.36
N ILE A 73 -5.82 -13.84 -6.78
CA ILE A 73 -4.48 -13.21 -6.84
C ILE A 73 -4.03 -13.06 -8.30
N ASN A 74 -4.09 -14.15 -9.09
CA ASN A 74 -3.69 -14.11 -10.49
C ASN A 74 -4.54 -13.14 -11.33
N ASP A 75 -5.85 -13.06 -11.07
CA ASP A 75 -6.75 -12.10 -11.75
C ASP A 75 -6.36 -10.66 -11.44
N LEU A 76 -6.11 -10.35 -10.16
CA LEU A 76 -5.68 -9.02 -9.73
C LEU A 76 -4.33 -8.64 -10.33
N GLU A 77 -3.34 -9.55 -10.34
CA GLU A 77 -2.03 -9.29 -10.96
C GLU A 77 -2.17 -8.94 -12.44
N ALA A 78 -3.01 -9.67 -13.19
CA ALA A 78 -3.27 -9.38 -14.59
C ALA A 78 -3.94 -8.01 -14.79
N ARG A 79 -4.90 -7.65 -13.93
CA ARG A 79 -5.59 -6.36 -13.97
C ARG A 79 -4.67 -5.19 -13.61
N ILE A 80 -3.83 -5.35 -12.58
CA ILE A 80 -2.83 -4.36 -12.18
C ILE A 80 -1.84 -4.14 -13.31
N LYS A 81 -1.32 -5.23 -13.91
CA LYS A 81 -0.40 -5.17 -15.05
C LYS A 81 -1.05 -4.45 -16.24
N THR A 82 -2.26 -4.86 -16.63
CA THR A 82 -2.99 -4.23 -17.74
C THR A 82 -3.23 -2.74 -17.49
N LYS A 83 -3.59 -2.36 -16.24
CA LYS A 83 -3.78 -0.97 -15.86
C LYS A 83 -2.47 -0.16 -15.96
N SER A 84 -1.36 -0.73 -15.50
CA SER A 84 -0.04 -0.10 -15.60
C SER A 84 0.43 0.08 -17.05
N GLU A 85 0.14 -0.88 -17.92
CA GLU A 85 0.46 -0.82 -19.35
C GLU A 85 -0.41 0.23 -20.05
N ALA A 86 -1.72 0.29 -19.76
CA ALA A 86 -2.63 1.30 -20.30
C ALA A 86 -2.28 2.74 -19.86
N GLU A 87 -1.83 2.91 -18.61
CA GLU A 87 -1.35 4.21 -18.10
C GLU A 87 -0.04 4.61 -18.80
N SER A 88 0.85 3.65 -19.09
CA SER A 88 2.10 3.91 -19.81
C SER A 88 1.90 4.30 -21.29
N GLU A 89 0.85 3.79 -21.95
CA GLU A 89 0.51 4.17 -23.34
C GLU A 89 -0.12 5.56 -23.44
N SER A 90 -0.78 6.04 -22.37
CA SER A 90 -1.39 7.36 -22.32
C SER A 90 -0.39 8.52 -22.12
N GLU A 91 0.83 8.23 -21.66
CA GLU A 91 1.92 9.23 -21.56
C GLU A 91 2.76 9.36 -22.85
N VAL A 92 2.63 8.45 -23.82
CA VAL A 92 3.38 8.49 -25.11
C VAL A 92 2.60 9.25 -26.19
N SER A 93 1.98 10.37 -25.82
CA SER A 93 1.43 11.32 -26.79
C SER A 93 1.65 12.75 -26.32
N LEU A 94 2.87 13.24 -26.49
CA LEU A 94 3.19 14.57 -27.00
C LEU A 94 4.71 14.70 -27.21
N ASN A 95 5.08 14.82 -28.49
CA ASN A 95 6.27 15.47 -29.06
C ASN A 95 7.24 14.54 -29.83
N PRO A 96 6.98 14.29 -31.12
CA PRO A 96 8.05 14.03 -32.07
C PRO A 96 8.72 15.36 -32.47
N GLU A 97 10.05 15.40 -32.31
CA GLU A 97 10.98 16.40 -32.85
C GLU A 97 11.10 17.75 -32.12
N GLU A 98 12.03 17.82 -31.17
CA GLU A 98 13.03 18.89 -31.20
C GLU A 98 14.39 18.30 -30.85
N THR A 99 15.39 18.79 -31.57
CA THR A 99 16.63 18.11 -31.92
C THR A 99 17.71 18.19 -30.83
N LEU A 100 18.58 17.18 -30.86
CA LEU A 100 19.93 17.10 -30.26
C LEU A 100 20.52 18.42 -29.75
N ASN A 101 20.63 18.58 -28.43
CA ASN A 101 21.68 19.41 -27.84
C ASN A 101 22.34 18.65 -26.69
N VAL A 102 23.53 18.12 -26.98
CA VAL A 102 24.44 17.54 -26.01
C VAL A 102 25.02 18.69 -25.18
N ASN A 103 24.53 18.85 -23.96
CA ASN A 103 25.27 19.54 -22.90
C ASN A 103 24.94 18.89 -21.56
N THR A 104 25.81 17.98 -21.13
CA THR A 104 25.90 17.53 -19.75
C THR A 104 26.41 18.67 -18.87
N PRO A 105 25.75 18.92 -17.73
CA PRO A 105 26.52 19.21 -16.52
C PRO A 105 26.12 18.29 -15.36
N GLN A 106 27.13 18.04 -14.55
CA GLN A 106 27.24 16.99 -13.54
C GLN A 106 26.16 16.99 -12.46
N SER A 107 25.72 15.78 -12.12
CA SER A 107 25.08 15.44 -10.86
C SER A 107 26.00 15.80 -9.68
N THR A 108 25.63 16.79 -8.88
CA THR A 108 26.11 16.94 -7.51
C THR A 108 24.93 17.31 -6.62
N LEU A 109 24.60 16.41 -5.69
CA LEU A 109 23.59 16.66 -4.65
C LEU A 109 24.18 17.58 -3.58
N PRO A 110 23.42 18.55 -3.05
CA PRO A 110 23.86 19.31 -1.88
C PRO A 110 23.90 18.40 -0.62
N PRO A 111 24.89 18.54 0.27
CA PRO A 111 24.97 17.72 1.48
C PRO A 111 23.79 17.99 2.42
N ARG A 112 23.03 16.95 2.78
CA ARG A 112 22.05 16.97 3.87
C ARG A 112 22.77 17.07 5.20
N THR A 113 22.70 18.21 5.89
CA THR A 113 22.76 18.30 7.37
C THR A 113 22.22 19.65 7.86
N PRO A 114 21.13 19.69 8.65
CA PRO A 114 21.01 20.69 9.70
C PRO A 114 21.64 20.11 10.97
N GLN A 115 22.78 20.68 11.39
CA GLN A 115 23.40 20.36 12.67
C GLN A 115 22.43 20.77 13.80
N VAL A 116 21.79 19.80 14.45
CA VAL A 116 21.02 20.03 15.68
C VAL A 116 22.01 20.48 16.75
N LYS A 117 22.00 21.77 17.05
CA LYS A 117 22.85 22.37 18.08
C LYS A 117 22.22 22.04 19.44
N ILE A 118 22.65 20.95 20.06
CA ILE A 118 22.29 20.63 21.44
C ILE A 118 23.02 21.66 22.33
N PRO A 119 22.33 22.48 23.14
CA PRO A 119 23.00 23.35 24.08
C PRO A 119 23.69 22.51 25.18
N PRO A 120 24.88 22.94 25.67
CA PRO A 120 25.58 22.23 26.74
C PRO A 120 24.76 22.23 28.03
N PRO A 121 24.94 21.21 28.90
CA PRO A 121 24.21 21.11 30.16
C PRO A 121 24.56 22.28 31.07
N ASP A 122 23.52 22.80 31.74
CA ASP A 122 23.59 23.92 32.67
C ASP A 122 24.60 23.59 33.80
N VAL A 123 25.73 24.29 33.82
CA VAL A 123 26.74 24.12 34.85
C VAL A 123 26.19 24.77 36.11
N ALA A 124 25.75 23.93 37.05
CA ALA A 124 25.38 24.34 38.39
C ALA A 124 26.55 25.08 39.06
N THR A 125 26.54 26.40 38.96
CA THR A 125 27.44 27.26 39.71
C THR A 125 26.89 27.37 41.13
N LYS A 126 27.57 26.69 42.05
CA LYS A 126 27.54 27.01 43.47
C LYS A 126 27.85 28.50 43.66
N SER A 127 26.95 29.22 44.30
CA SER A 127 27.23 30.48 44.99
C SER A 127 26.30 30.52 46.20
N SER A 128 26.77 29.99 47.33
CA SER A 128 27.36 30.77 48.44
C SER A 128 26.32 31.56 49.23
N ARG A 129 25.88 30.96 50.35
CA ARG A 129 25.80 31.63 51.64
C ARG A 129 26.42 30.72 52.69
#